data_AF-F0G479-F1
#
_entry.id   AF-F0G479-F1
#
_cell.length_a   1.000
_cell.length_b   1.000
_cell.length_c   1.000
_cell.angle_alpha   90.00
_cell.angle_beta   90.00
_cell.angle_gamma   90.00
#
_symmetry.space_group_name_H-M   'P 1'
#
loop_
_entity.id
_entity.type
_entity.pdbx_description
1 polymer ?
#
loop_
_entity_poly.entity_id
_entity_poly.type
_entity_poly.pdbx_seq_one_letter_code
_entity_poly.pdbx_strand_id
1 'polypeptide(L)' 'PLRRAADPDEIAAVCAFLASPDASFVTGATLVADGGAMVVDVPTLAFDRL' A
#
# COMPACT_ATOMS: atom_id res chain seq x y z
N PRO A 1 -5.16 6.85 -6.12
CA PRO A 1 -3.91 6.07 -5.93
C PRO A 1 -2.69 6.77 -6.53
N LEU A 2 -1.50 6.39 -6.05
CA LEU A 2 -0.22 7.01 -6.40
C LEU A 2 0.20 6.83 -7.87
N ARG A 3 -0.48 5.97 -8.64
CA ARG A 3 -0.27 5.76 -10.10
C ARG A 3 1.18 5.42 -10.48
N ARG A 4 1.88 4.73 -9.58
CA ARG A 4 3.21 4.19 -9.80
C ARG A 4 3.41 2.94 -8.96
N ALA A 5 4.39 2.13 -9.32
CA ALA A 5 4.90 1.10 -8.43
C ALA A 5 5.53 1.74 -7.18
N ALA A 6 5.45 1.04 -6.06
CA ALA A 6 6.22 1.38 -4.87
C ALA A 6 7.72 1.14 -5.13
N ASP A 7 8.56 1.99 -4.57
CA ASP A 7 9.97 1.69 -4.40
C ASP A 7 10.13 0.60 -3.31
N PRO A 8 11.10 -0.34 -3.42
CA PRO A 8 11.36 -1.32 -2.37
C PRO A 8 11.49 -0.72 -0.96
N ASP A 9 12.09 0.46 -0.83
CA ASP A 9 12.28 1.12 0.46
C ASP A 9 10.96 1.57 1.10
N GLU A 10 9.94 1.89 0.29
CA GLU A 10 8.61 2.25 0.78
C GLU A 10 7.91 1.05 1.43
N ILE A 11 8.07 -0.15 0.86
CA ILE A 11 7.52 -1.39 1.44
C ILE A 11 8.33 -1.80 2.67
N ALA A 12 9.65 -1.70 2.60
CA ALA A 12 10.53 -2.01 3.73
C ALA A 12 10.23 -1.12 4.94
N ALA A 13 9.93 0.16 4.74
CA ALA A 13 9.53 1.07 5.81
C ALA A 13 8.24 0.65 6.51
N VAL A 14 7.25 0.14 5.76
CA VAL A 14 6.00 -0.40 6.34
C VAL A 14 6.28 -1.63 7.19
N CYS A 15 7.13 -2.55 6.71
CA CYS A 15 7.55 -3.71 7.48
C CYS A 15 8.34 -3.31 8.74
N ALA A 16 9.24 -2.33 8.62
CA ALA A 16 10.02 -1.82 9.74
C ALA A 16 9.13 -1.19 10.82
N PHE A 17 8.10 -0.42 10.42
CA PHE A 17 7.08 0.09 11.33
C PHE A 17 6.38 -1.05 12.08
N LEU A 18 5.88 -2.07 11.37
CA LEU A 18 5.19 -3.21 11.99
C LEU A 18 6.08 -4.02 12.94
N ALA A 19 7.40 -4.05 12.69
CA ALA A 19 8.37 -4.70 13.57
C ALA A 19 8.85 -3.81 14.74
N SER A 20 8.47 -2.53 14.77
CA SER A 20 8.93 -1.56 15.76
C SER A 20 8.01 -1.49 16.99
N PRO A 21 8.48 -0.91 18.11
CA PRO A 21 7.64 -0.64 19.28
C PRO A 21 6.42 0.24 18.99
N ASP A 22 6.46 1.06 17.93
CA ASP A 22 5.36 1.95 17.54
C ASP A 22 4.12 1.17 17.07
N ALA A 23 4.30 -0.09 16.66
CA ALA A 23 3.21 -0.99 16.28
C ALA A 23 2.77 -1.93 17.42
N SER A 24 3.12 -1.63 18.69
CA SER A 24 2.91 -2.53 19.84
C SER A 24 1.47 -3.02 20.09
N PHE A 25 0.47 -2.35 19.53
CA PHE A 25 -0.95 -2.75 19.62
C PHE A 25 -1.55 -3.23 18.30
N VAL A 26 -0.77 -3.28 17.22
CA VAL A 26 -1.21 -3.74 15.90
C VAL A 26 -1.01 -5.25 15.81
N THR A 27 -2.11 -6.00 15.89
CA THR A 27 -2.10 -7.46 15.73
C THR A 27 -3.37 -7.93 15.04
N GLY A 28 -3.30 -9.07 14.33
CA GLY A 28 -4.43 -9.65 13.61
C GLY A 28 -4.97 -8.82 12.45
N ALA A 29 -4.21 -7.83 11.97
CA ALA A 29 -4.62 -6.90 10.93
C ALA A 29 -3.80 -7.06 9.65
N THR A 30 -4.42 -6.79 8.50
CA THR A 30 -3.75 -6.66 7.21
C THR A 30 -3.58 -5.18 6.89
N LEU A 31 -2.33 -4.71 6.80
CA LEU A 31 -2.01 -3.37 6.33
C LEU A 31 -1.68 -3.42 4.83
N VAL A 32 -2.52 -2.77 4.01
CA VAL A 32 -2.34 -2.72 2.55
C VAL A 32 -1.42 -1.56 2.18
N ALA A 33 -0.24 -1.87 1.64
CA ALA A 33 0.73 -0.90 1.14
C ALA A 33 0.88 -1.02 -0.39
N ASP A 34 -0.10 -0.49 -1.13
CA ASP A 34 -0.19 -0.63 -2.59
C ASP A 34 -0.39 0.70 -3.32
N GLY A 35 -0.12 1.82 -2.63
CA GLY A 35 -0.38 3.16 -3.17
C GLY A 35 -1.87 3.47 -3.38
N GLY A 36 -2.78 2.71 -2.76
CA GLY A 36 -4.23 2.87 -2.83
C GLY A 36 -4.88 2.17 -4.01
N ALA A 37 -4.27 1.13 -4.56
CA ALA A 37 -4.79 0.40 -5.72
C ALA A 37 -6.04 -0.43 -5.36
N MET A 38 -6.09 -1.03 -4.18
CA MET A 38 -7.21 -1.86 -3.71
C MET A 38 -8.52 -1.08 -3.50
N VAL A 39 -8.45 0.23 -3.28
CA VAL A 39 -9.64 1.05 -2.97
C VAL A 39 -10.21 1.75 -4.19
N VAL A 40 -9.59 1.60 -5.36
CA VAL A 40 -10.12 2.14 -6.62
C VAL A 40 -10.16 1.05 -7.69
N ASP A 41 -10.91 1.32 -8.75
CA ASP A 41 -10.85 0.52 -9.97
C ASP A 41 -9.67 0.98 -10.85
N VAL A 42 -8.49 0.43 -10.56
CA VAL A 42 -7.29 0.66 -11.38
C VAL A 42 -7.46 0.12 -12.82
N PRO A 43 -8.01 -1.08 -13.05
CA PRO A 43 -8.24 -1.60 -14.40
C PRO A 43 -9.05 -0.68 -15.31
N THR A 44 -10.11 -0.06 -14.81
CA THR A 44 -10.98 0.80 -15.64
C THR A 44 -10.28 2.08 -16.13
N LEU A 45 -9.21 2.53 -15.45
CA LEU A 45 -8.39 3.65 -15.92
C LEU A 45 -7.77 3.42 -17.30
N ALA A 46 -7.58 2.17 -17.72
CA ALA A 46 -7.08 1.85 -19.06
C ALA A 46 -8.09 2.20 -20.16
N PHE A 47 -9.38 2.28 -19.83
CA PHE A 47 -10.48 2.51 -20.78
C PHE A 47 -11.04 3.94 -20.72
N ASP A 48 -10.67 4.72 -19.71
CA ASP A 48 -11.14 6.10 -19.47
C ASP A 48 -10.61 7.13 -20.51
N ARG A 49 -9.78 6.70 -21.47
CA ARG A 49 -9.21 7.52 -22.54
C ARG A 49 -9.59 7.04 -23.95
N LEU A 50 -10.47 6.06 -24.07
CA LEU A 50 -11.09 5.60 -25.32
C LEU A 50 -12.46 6.26 -25.49
#